data_AF-A0A6V8L091-F1
#
_entry.id   AF-A0A6V8L091-F1
#
_cell.length_a   1.000
_cell.length_b   1.000
_cell.length_c   1.000
_cell.angle_alpha   90.00
_cell.angle_beta   90.00
_cell.angle_gamma   90.00
#
_symmetry.space_group_name_H-M   'P 1'
#
loop_
_entity.id
_entity.type
_entity.pdbx_description
1 polymer ?
#
loop_
_entity_poly.entity_id
_entity_poly.type
_entity_poly.pdbx_seq_one_letter_code
_entity_poly.pdbx_strand_id
1 'polypeptide(L)'
;MVPVAAAHRLALLLTDGGVPGGSEVALGLLGDWLTRAAERGYRVPAELLPSLLDAGRRRAALRPALAAVAGRRGAWLAARRPDWRYLLTEATADPDPADWATGTPGQRLAYLGAVRATDPAAGLELLTTTFDSEDPEDRARLLGTLLTGLSLADEPLLERALDDRRKEVRITAADLLAALPGSGLRQRMAGRALACVRLEGDRLVVTPPVERDESMRRDGVQPRPPQGVGPQAWLLEEILARTPLDTWPAAFDRPADRVLALPVADDWGVTIHRGLARAAATERDPVWATLLADQITDEVLAAQLYDALPPAELARYAARSLRRDPIRAHRLIAMQSGAWPDELAEAVLDAVKALAGGQRHAWHIGELCRSAAPSMPVHFAGRAADLAEKLHADHPDSRQPMVVAQLAAALNFRREMYEELR
;
A
#
# COMPACT_ATOMS: atom_id res chain seq x y z
N MET A 1 20.65 -19.86 -16.37
CA MET A 1 19.62 -20.89 -16.10
C MET A 1 19.65 -21.19 -14.62
N VAL A 2 18.53 -21.54 -13.99
CA VAL A 2 18.52 -21.95 -12.58
C VAL A 2 19.21 -23.31 -12.35
N PRO A 3 19.77 -23.57 -11.15
CA PRO A 3 20.24 -24.90 -10.76
C PRO A 3 19.16 -25.99 -10.81
N VAL A 4 19.56 -27.26 -10.97
CA VAL A 4 18.63 -28.41 -11.07
C VAL A 4 17.75 -28.54 -9.83
N ALA A 5 18.32 -28.37 -8.64
CA ALA A 5 17.54 -28.41 -7.39
C ALA A 5 16.47 -27.31 -7.34
N ALA A 6 16.82 -26.08 -7.72
CA ALA A 6 15.88 -24.97 -7.82
C ALA A 6 14.79 -25.19 -8.89
N ALA A 7 15.11 -25.88 -9.99
CA ALA A 7 14.13 -26.28 -10.99
C ALA A 7 13.13 -27.32 -10.45
N HIS A 8 13.60 -28.33 -9.72
CA HIS A 8 12.73 -29.30 -9.05
C HIS A 8 11.83 -28.62 -8.01
N ARG A 9 12.39 -27.66 -7.25
CA ARG A 9 11.63 -26.86 -6.29
C ARG A 9 10.50 -26.07 -6.95
N LEU A 10 10.78 -25.43 -8.08
CA LEU A 10 9.77 -24.74 -8.88
C LEU A 10 8.66 -25.69 -9.33
N ALA A 11 9.00 -26.90 -9.77
CA ALA A 11 7.99 -27.90 -10.16
C ALA A 11 7.08 -28.30 -8.98
N LEU A 12 7.63 -28.45 -7.78
CA LEU A 12 6.85 -28.70 -6.56
C LEU A 12 5.90 -27.52 -6.24
N LEU A 13 6.38 -26.28 -6.33
CA LEU A 13 5.59 -25.07 -6.11
C LEU A 13 4.42 -24.92 -7.09
N LEU A 14 4.55 -25.47 -8.30
CA LEU A 14 3.51 -25.46 -9.33
C LEU A 14 2.52 -26.64 -9.22
N THR A 15 2.80 -27.60 -8.33
CA THR A 15 1.96 -28.79 -8.13
C THR A 15 1.05 -28.60 -6.91
N ASP A 16 -0.26 -28.86 -7.07
CA ASP A 16 -1.20 -28.78 -5.96
C ASP A 16 -0.83 -29.75 -4.83
N GLY A 17 -0.80 -29.24 -3.60
CA GLY A 17 -0.42 -30.02 -2.40
C GLY A 17 1.08 -30.29 -2.24
N GLY A 18 1.94 -29.77 -3.12
CA GLY A 18 3.39 -29.96 -3.05
C GLY A 18 4.13 -29.16 -1.97
N VAL A 19 3.42 -28.34 -1.18
CA VAL A 19 3.99 -27.37 -0.25
C VAL A 19 3.30 -27.44 1.13
N PRO A 20 4.04 -27.43 2.25
CA PRO A 20 3.46 -27.30 3.58
C PRO A 20 2.61 -26.03 3.72
N GLY A 21 1.44 -26.13 4.36
CA GLY A 21 0.53 -24.99 4.56
C GLY A 21 -0.46 -24.73 3.41
N GLY A 22 -0.42 -25.53 2.34
CA GLY A 22 -1.43 -25.54 1.28
C GLY A 22 -1.20 -24.54 0.15
N SER A 23 -2.15 -24.48 -0.78
CA SER A 23 -2.01 -23.75 -2.06
C SER A 23 -1.87 -22.22 -1.91
N GLU A 24 -2.33 -21.65 -0.80
CA GLU A 24 -2.16 -20.22 -0.51
C GLU A 24 -0.72 -19.89 -0.14
N VAL A 25 -0.12 -20.68 0.77
CA VAL A 25 1.31 -20.54 1.12
C VAL A 25 2.17 -20.80 -0.12
N ALA A 26 1.85 -21.83 -0.91
CA ALA A 26 2.55 -22.15 -2.15
C ALA A 26 2.62 -20.96 -3.14
N LEU A 27 1.57 -20.14 -3.21
CA LEU A 27 1.58 -18.92 -4.02
C LEU A 27 2.63 -17.92 -3.53
N GLY A 28 2.63 -17.62 -2.23
CA GLY A 28 3.61 -16.71 -1.64
C GLY A 28 5.05 -17.18 -1.91
N LEU A 29 5.29 -18.49 -1.77
CA LEU A 29 6.59 -19.10 -2.04
C LEU A 29 6.97 -19.06 -3.52
N LEU A 30 6.01 -19.23 -4.43
CA LEU A 30 6.25 -19.09 -5.87
C LEU A 30 6.68 -17.66 -6.24
N GLY A 31 6.02 -16.65 -5.66
CA GLY A 31 6.43 -15.25 -5.82
C GLY A 31 7.86 -15.00 -5.34
N ASP A 32 8.18 -15.46 -4.13
CA ASP A 32 9.52 -15.35 -3.53
C ASP A 32 10.59 -16.07 -4.39
N TRP A 33 10.30 -17.28 -4.88
CA TRP A 33 11.17 -18.02 -5.78
C TRP A 33 11.45 -17.24 -7.07
N LEU A 34 10.41 -16.68 -7.71
CA LEU A 34 10.53 -15.91 -8.96
C LEU A 34 11.38 -14.65 -8.76
N THR A 35 11.10 -13.89 -7.69
CA THR A 35 11.85 -12.67 -7.37
C THR A 35 13.32 -12.98 -7.15
N ARG A 36 13.66 -13.99 -6.35
CA ARG A 36 15.07 -14.37 -6.08
C ARG A 36 15.81 -14.88 -7.30
N ALA A 37 15.11 -15.63 -8.17
CA ALA A 37 15.67 -16.05 -9.44
C ALA A 37 15.90 -14.84 -10.38
N ALA A 38 14.99 -13.87 -10.40
CA ALA A 38 15.12 -12.64 -11.17
C ALA A 38 16.31 -11.79 -10.71
N GLU A 39 16.46 -11.57 -9.40
CA GLU A 39 17.58 -10.83 -8.79
C GLU A 39 18.95 -11.42 -9.15
N ARG A 40 19.02 -12.74 -9.32
CA ARG A 40 20.23 -13.46 -9.75
C ARG A 40 20.42 -13.53 -11.26
N GLY A 41 19.52 -12.92 -12.03
CA GLY A 41 19.52 -12.98 -13.50
C GLY A 41 19.26 -14.39 -14.04
N TYR A 42 18.69 -15.29 -13.24
CA TYR A 42 18.39 -16.65 -13.67
C TYR A 42 17.24 -16.71 -14.67
N ARG A 43 17.11 -17.89 -15.29
CA ARG A 43 16.08 -18.21 -16.26
C ARG A 43 15.50 -19.57 -15.91
N VAL A 44 14.17 -19.67 -16.01
CA VAL A 44 13.43 -20.90 -15.72
C VAL A 44 13.66 -21.94 -16.82
N PRO A 45 13.60 -23.24 -16.50
CA PRO A 45 13.61 -24.31 -17.49
C PRO A 45 12.44 -24.16 -18.47
N ALA A 46 12.65 -24.54 -19.73
CA ALA A 46 11.66 -24.29 -20.79
C ALA A 46 10.39 -25.14 -20.60
N GLU A 47 10.56 -26.34 -20.05
CA GLU A 47 9.51 -27.30 -19.70
C GLU A 47 8.53 -26.79 -18.64
N LEU A 48 8.95 -25.84 -17.78
CA LEU A 48 8.11 -25.25 -16.74
C LEU A 48 7.42 -23.94 -17.17
N LEU A 49 7.79 -23.37 -18.32
CA LEU A 49 7.22 -22.12 -18.82
C LEU A 49 5.70 -22.16 -18.99
N PRO A 50 5.07 -23.20 -19.59
CA PRO A 50 3.62 -23.22 -19.76
C PRO A 50 2.86 -23.11 -18.43
N SER A 51 3.25 -23.92 -17.43
CA SER A 51 2.63 -23.90 -16.09
C SER A 51 2.83 -22.56 -15.38
N LEU A 52 4.01 -21.96 -15.52
CA LEU A 52 4.27 -20.60 -15.00
C LEU A 52 3.41 -19.55 -15.69
N LEU A 53 3.31 -19.58 -17.01
CA LEU A 53 2.51 -18.61 -17.76
C LEU A 53 1.02 -18.72 -17.42
N ASP A 54 0.51 -19.93 -17.18
CA ASP A 54 -0.84 -20.14 -16.67
C ASP A 54 -1.00 -19.62 -15.22
N ALA A 55 0.02 -19.74 -14.37
CA ALA A 55 0.02 -19.13 -13.04
C ALA A 55 -0.06 -17.60 -13.11
N GLY A 56 0.77 -16.95 -13.93
CA GLY A 56 0.75 -15.49 -14.12
C GLY A 56 -0.51 -14.97 -14.83
N ARG A 57 -1.17 -15.80 -15.65
CA ARG A 57 -2.50 -15.50 -16.20
C ARG A 57 -3.51 -15.35 -15.07
N ARG A 58 -3.56 -16.32 -14.16
CA ARG A 58 -4.49 -16.35 -13.02
C ARG A 58 -4.14 -15.31 -11.95
N ARG A 59 -2.87 -14.85 -11.89
CA ARG A 59 -2.35 -14.04 -10.79
C ARG A 59 -1.45 -12.91 -11.29
N ALA A 60 -2.01 -11.71 -11.39
CA ALA A 60 -1.33 -10.54 -11.91
C ALA A 60 -0.07 -10.14 -11.11
N ALA A 61 -0.09 -10.33 -9.78
CA ALA A 61 1.03 -10.00 -8.91
C ALA A 61 2.34 -10.74 -9.23
N LEU A 62 2.28 -11.91 -9.89
CA LEU A 62 3.48 -12.68 -10.26
C LEU A 62 4.12 -12.18 -11.56
N ARG A 63 3.40 -11.41 -12.38
CA ARG A 63 3.78 -11.15 -13.77
C ARG A 63 5.10 -10.40 -13.93
N PRO A 64 5.44 -9.37 -13.12
CA PRO A 64 6.71 -8.67 -13.25
C PRO A 64 7.92 -9.59 -13.01
N ALA A 65 7.93 -10.33 -11.90
CA ALA A 65 9.01 -11.27 -11.59
C ALA A 65 9.07 -12.44 -12.58
N LEU A 66 7.91 -12.93 -13.04
CA LEU A 66 7.83 -13.95 -14.07
C LEU A 66 8.44 -13.47 -15.40
N ALA A 67 8.11 -12.26 -15.85
CA ALA A 67 8.66 -11.67 -17.07
C ALA A 67 10.19 -11.61 -17.04
N ALA A 68 10.77 -11.24 -15.89
CA ALA A 68 12.22 -11.20 -15.70
C ALA A 68 12.91 -12.57 -15.87
N VAL A 69 12.27 -13.68 -15.45
CA VAL A 69 12.87 -15.02 -15.51
C VAL A 69 12.46 -15.85 -16.72
N ALA A 70 11.40 -15.48 -17.43
CA ALA A 70 10.87 -16.24 -18.56
C ALA A 70 11.75 -16.19 -19.82
N GLY A 71 12.50 -15.08 -19.99
CA GLY A 71 13.44 -14.88 -21.08
C GLY A 71 12.83 -14.96 -22.48
N ARG A 72 13.70 -15.10 -23.50
CA ARG A 72 13.27 -15.10 -24.92
C ARG A 72 12.27 -16.21 -25.27
N ARG A 73 12.39 -17.39 -24.65
CA ARG A 73 11.47 -18.51 -24.88
C ARG A 73 10.08 -18.23 -24.30
N GLY A 74 10.00 -17.60 -23.13
CA GLY A 74 8.72 -17.15 -22.57
C GLY A 74 8.02 -16.11 -23.45
N ALA A 75 8.75 -15.10 -23.92
CA ALA A 75 8.23 -14.11 -24.86
C ALA A 75 7.76 -14.76 -26.19
N TRP A 76 8.55 -15.70 -26.73
CA TRP A 76 8.20 -16.46 -27.94
C TRP A 76 6.92 -17.29 -27.77
N LEU A 77 6.70 -17.89 -26.59
CA LEU A 77 5.47 -18.61 -26.25
C LEU A 77 4.29 -17.65 -26.09
N ALA A 78 4.49 -16.52 -25.40
CA ALA A 78 3.47 -15.50 -25.19
C ALA A 78 2.98 -14.87 -26.50
N ALA A 79 3.86 -14.71 -27.49
CA ALA A 79 3.51 -14.23 -28.83
C ALA A 79 2.62 -15.21 -29.62
N ARG A 80 2.64 -16.51 -29.28
CA ARG A 80 1.88 -17.56 -30.00
C ARG A 80 0.53 -17.88 -29.38
N ARG A 81 0.29 -17.53 -28.12
CA ARG A 81 -0.94 -17.88 -27.40
C ARG A 81 -1.58 -16.63 -26.78
N PRO A 82 -2.83 -16.28 -27.17
CA PRO A 82 -3.51 -15.09 -26.66
C PRO A 82 -3.58 -15.01 -25.13
N ASP A 83 -3.81 -16.14 -24.46
CA ASP A 83 -3.89 -16.28 -23.00
C ASP A 83 -2.64 -15.78 -22.24
N TRP A 84 -1.49 -15.71 -22.90
CA TRP A 84 -0.20 -15.38 -22.31
C TRP A 84 0.36 -14.03 -22.78
N ARG A 85 -0.38 -13.29 -23.61
CA ARG A 85 0.06 -11.99 -24.15
C ARG A 85 0.35 -10.94 -23.09
N TYR A 86 -0.20 -11.08 -21.88
CA TYR A 86 0.11 -10.20 -20.75
C TYR A 86 1.62 -10.07 -20.53
N LEU A 87 2.40 -11.11 -20.81
CA LEU A 87 3.84 -11.12 -20.63
C LEU A 87 4.55 -10.11 -21.54
N LEU A 88 3.98 -9.84 -22.73
CA LEU A 88 4.56 -8.90 -23.68
C LEU A 88 4.39 -7.45 -23.21
N THR A 89 3.28 -7.13 -22.56
CA THR A 89 3.01 -5.80 -21.98
C THR A 89 3.91 -5.51 -20.78
N GLU A 90 4.18 -6.50 -19.93
CA GLU A 90 5.16 -6.36 -18.84
C GLU A 90 6.60 -6.25 -19.36
N ALA A 91 6.83 -6.62 -20.62
CA ALA A 91 8.12 -6.59 -21.29
C ALA A 91 8.31 -5.39 -22.23
N THR A 92 7.33 -4.48 -22.40
CA THR A 92 7.47 -3.32 -23.30
C THR A 92 8.27 -2.21 -22.63
N ALA A 93 9.54 -2.14 -22.98
CA ALA A 93 10.51 -1.18 -22.44
C ALA A 93 10.75 0.07 -23.31
N ASP A 94 9.94 0.37 -24.34
CA ASP A 94 10.14 1.61 -25.13
C ASP A 94 8.82 2.27 -25.56
N PRO A 95 8.53 3.52 -25.12
CA PRO A 95 7.43 4.35 -25.61
C PRO A 95 7.76 4.96 -26.99
N ASP A 96 6.80 4.98 -27.92
CA ASP A 96 6.95 5.61 -29.24
C ASP A 96 6.40 7.06 -29.22
N PRO A 97 7.20 8.10 -29.57
CA PRO A 97 6.70 9.47 -29.73
C PRO A 97 5.46 9.64 -30.62
N ALA A 98 5.25 8.75 -31.60
CA ALA A 98 4.07 8.75 -32.45
C ALA A 98 2.76 8.46 -31.69
N ASP A 99 2.85 7.77 -30.54
CA ASP A 99 1.70 7.46 -29.67
C ASP A 99 1.07 8.74 -29.09
N TRP A 100 1.85 9.82 -28.89
CA TRP A 100 1.26 11.10 -28.47
C TRP A 100 0.36 11.68 -29.56
N ALA A 101 0.86 11.77 -30.80
CA ALA A 101 0.13 12.44 -31.87
C ALA A 101 -1.07 11.63 -32.39
N THR A 102 -0.93 10.30 -32.48
CA THR A 102 -1.89 9.44 -33.19
C THR A 102 -2.35 8.22 -32.41
N GLY A 103 -1.83 8.01 -31.19
CA GLY A 103 -2.20 6.87 -30.36
C GLY A 103 -3.60 6.97 -29.78
N THR A 104 -4.12 5.82 -29.35
CA THR A 104 -5.34 5.76 -28.53
C THR A 104 -5.14 6.48 -27.19
N PRO A 105 -6.21 6.84 -26.45
CA PRO A 105 -6.07 7.46 -25.13
C PRO A 105 -5.16 6.67 -24.17
N GLY A 106 -5.21 5.33 -24.22
CA GLY A 106 -4.33 4.48 -23.41
C GLY A 106 -2.86 4.57 -23.82
N GLN A 107 -2.56 4.66 -25.11
CA GLN A 107 -1.20 4.82 -25.63
C GLN A 107 -0.66 6.22 -25.31
N ARG A 108 -1.47 7.27 -25.47
CA ARG A 108 -1.11 8.64 -25.06
C ARG A 108 -0.79 8.72 -23.58
N LEU A 109 -1.62 8.09 -22.74
CA LEU A 109 -1.40 8.05 -21.29
C LEU A 109 -0.09 7.32 -20.93
N ALA A 110 0.17 6.16 -21.55
CA ALA A 110 1.40 5.41 -21.35
C ALA A 110 2.64 6.18 -21.80
N TYR A 111 2.57 6.81 -22.98
CA TYR A 111 3.63 7.66 -23.51
C TYR A 111 3.91 8.85 -22.59
N LEU A 112 2.87 9.62 -22.22
CA LEU A 112 3.02 10.77 -21.32
C LEU A 112 3.60 10.37 -19.97
N GLY A 113 3.14 9.24 -19.40
CA GLY A 113 3.69 8.70 -18.16
C GLY A 113 5.18 8.36 -18.27
N ALA A 114 5.61 7.78 -19.40
CA ALA A 114 7.01 7.47 -19.64
C ALA A 114 7.89 8.71 -19.87
N VAL A 115 7.37 9.72 -20.59
CA VAL A 115 8.04 11.02 -20.71
C VAL A 115 8.18 11.66 -19.33
N ARG A 116 7.11 11.72 -18.52
CA ARG A 116 7.16 12.29 -17.16
C ARG A 116 8.17 11.59 -16.25
N ALA A 117 8.36 10.28 -16.39
CA ALA A 117 9.34 9.51 -15.63
C ALA A 117 10.79 9.83 -15.99
N THR A 118 11.05 10.39 -17.17
CA THR A 118 12.40 10.68 -17.69
C THR A 118 12.70 12.18 -17.75
N ASP A 119 11.76 12.95 -18.29
CA ASP A 119 11.79 14.42 -18.37
C ASP A 119 10.42 14.99 -17.94
N PRO A 120 10.26 15.31 -16.64
CA PRO A 120 9.11 16.01 -16.11
C PRO A 120 8.66 17.25 -16.89
N ALA A 121 9.61 18.08 -17.31
CA ALA A 121 9.31 19.36 -17.95
C ALA A 121 8.76 19.16 -19.36
N ALA A 122 9.35 18.25 -20.14
CA ALA A 122 8.83 17.89 -21.46
C ALA A 122 7.41 17.29 -21.38
N GLY A 123 7.16 16.43 -20.38
CA GLY A 123 5.82 15.88 -20.14
C GLY A 123 4.80 16.96 -19.81
N LEU A 124 5.15 17.91 -18.95
CA LEU A 124 4.29 19.06 -18.62
C LEU A 124 4.02 19.94 -19.84
N GLU A 125 5.03 20.21 -20.68
CA GLU A 125 4.87 21.00 -21.91
C GLU A 125 3.89 20.35 -22.89
N LEU A 126 4.05 19.04 -23.13
CA LEU A 126 3.14 18.25 -23.98
C LEU A 126 1.70 18.36 -23.49
N LEU A 127 1.47 18.10 -22.19
CA LEU A 127 0.14 18.14 -21.60
C LEU A 127 -0.46 19.55 -21.65
N THR A 128 0.32 20.57 -21.27
CA THR A 128 -0.15 21.96 -21.22
C THR A 128 -0.62 22.45 -22.58
N THR A 129 0.08 22.05 -23.65
CA THR A 129 -0.22 22.44 -25.03
C THR A 129 -1.52 21.85 -25.55
N THR A 130 -1.85 20.61 -25.18
CA THR A 130 -3.05 19.93 -25.67
C THR A 130 -4.25 20.02 -24.72
N PHE A 131 -4.03 20.39 -23.46
CA PHE A 131 -5.00 20.28 -22.36
C PHE A 131 -6.42 20.77 -22.70
N ASP A 132 -6.54 21.96 -23.27
CA ASP A 132 -7.83 22.58 -23.58
C ASP A 132 -8.59 21.90 -24.73
N SER A 133 -7.86 21.16 -25.58
CA SER A 133 -8.39 20.40 -26.72
C SER A 133 -8.72 18.94 -26.40
N GLU A 134 -8.26 18.43 -25.26
CA GLU A 134 -8.53 17.05 -24.84
C GLU A 134 -10.01 16.85 -24.50
N ASP A 135 -10.48 15.62 -24.75
CA ASP A 135 -11.78 15.19 -24.27
C ASP A 135 -11.83 15.31 -22.73
N PRO A 136 -12.97 15.73 -22.15
CA PRO A 136 -13.03 15.93 -20.72
C PRO A 136 -12.75 14.70 -19.84
N GLU A 137 -13.00 13.47 -20.33
CA GLU A 137 -12.63 12.25 -19.60
C GLU A 137 -11.11 12.01 -19.60
N ASP A 138 -10.46 12.30 -20.73
CA ASP A 138 -9.02 12.13 -20.90
C ASP A 138 -8.22 13.18 -20.13
N ARG A 139 -8.72 14.41 -19.97
CA ARG A 139 -8.06 15.46 -19.17
C ARG A 139 -7.73 15.01 -17.75
N ALA A 140 -8.68 14.40 -17.05
CA ALA A 140 -8.46 13.96 -15.67
C ALA A 140 -7.38 12.86 -15.63
N ARG A 141 -7.42 11.91 -16.56
CA ARG A 141 -6.45 10.82 -16.64
C ARG A 141 -5.04 11.33 -16.98
N LEU A 142 -4.94 12.26 -17.92
CA LEU A 142 -3.69 12.89 -18.33
C LEU A 142 -3.11 13.77 -17.21
N LEU A 143 -3.92 14.59 -16.52
CA LEU A 143 -3.49 15.32 -15.33
C LEU A 143 -2.95 14.39 -14.26
N GLY A 144 -3.57 13.22 -14.05
CA GLY A 144 -3.10 12.22 -13.10
C GLY A 144 -1.65 11.76 -13.33
N THR A 145 -1.13 11.86 -14.55
CA THR A 145 0.28 11.54 -14.84
C THR A 145 1.25 12.50 -14.19
N LEU A 146 0.81 13.72 -13.85
CA LEU A 146 1.64 14.72 -13.18
C LEU A 146 2.07 14.30 -11.77
N LEU A 147 1.43 13.29 -11.18
CA LEU A 147 1.88 12.71 -9.91
C LEU A 147 3.33 12.22 -9.99
N THR A 148 3.75 11.67 -11.13
CA THR A 148 5.13 11.20 -11.34
C THR A 148 6.04 12.39 -11.56
N GLY A 149 6.85 12.78 -10.58
CA GLY A 149 7.72 13.95 -10.68
C GLY A 149 6.97 15.27 -10.53
N LEU A 150 5.93 15.29 -9.70
CA LEU A 150 5.13 16.47 -9.36
C LEU A 150 6.01 17.57 -8.74
N SER A 151 5.82 18.81 -9.17
CA SER A 151 6.62 19.97 -8.75
C SER A 151 5.83 21.28 -8.85
N LEU A 152 6.38 22.37 -8.31
CA LEU A 152 5.77 23.71 -8.42
C LEU A 152 5.66 24.22 -9.86
N ALA A 153 6.39 23.63 -10.82
CA ALA A 153 6.23 23.95 -12.24
C ALA A 153 4.86 23.51 -12.78
N ASP A 154 4.24 22.47 -12.18
CA ASP A 154 2.93 21.95 -12.57
C ASP A 154 1.78 22.83 -12.06
N GLU A 155 2.03 23.64 -11.03
CA GLU A 155 1.00 24.41 -10.31
C GLU A 155 0.15 25.33 -11.21
N PRO A 156 0.70 26.10 -12.18
CA PRO A 156 -0.11 26.94 -13.05
C PRO A 156 -1.16 26.16 -13.85
N LEU A 157 -0.81 24.97 -14.35
CA LEU A 157 -1.75 24.10 -15.06
C LEU A 157 -2.82 23.55 -14.12
N LEU A 158 -2.43 23.15 -12.91
CA LEU A 158 -3.34 22.62 -11.90
C LEU A 158 -4.31 23.67 -11.37
N GLU A 159 -3.85 24.89 -11.10
CA GLU A 159 -4.69 26.03 -10.70
C GLU A 159 -5.71 26.37 -11.79
N ARG A 160 -5.30 26.33 -13.07
CA ARG A 160 -6.23 26.45 -14.20
C ARG A 160 -7.26 25.30 -14.23
N ALA A 161 -6.83 24.07 -13.94
CA ALA A 161 -7.69 22.89 -13.94
C ALA A 161 -8.70 22.86 -12.77
N LEU A 162 -8.48 23.61 -11.67
CA LEU A 162 -9.48 23.80 -10.60
C LEU A 162 -10.75 24.48 -11.11
N ASP A 163 -10.68 25.22 -12.22
CA ASP A 163 -11.80 25.94 -12.82
C ASP A 163 -12.44 25.17 -14.00
N ASP A 164 -12.03 23.91 -14.23
CA ASP A 164 -12.57 23.07 -15.31
C ASP A 164 -14.08 22.77 -15.11
N ARG A 165 -14.82 22.58 -16.19
CA ARG A 165 -16.26 22.26 -16.16
C ARG A 165 -16.53 20.87 -15.59
N ARG A 166 -15.66 19.89 -15.80
CA ARG A 166 -15.81 18.52 -15.28
C ARG A 166 -15.36 18.41 -13.84
N LYS A 167 -16.15 17.68 -13.06
CA LYS A 167 -15.88 17.49 -11.63
C LYS A 167 -14.60 16.68 -11.42
N GLU A 168 -14.38 15.67 -12.24
CA GLU A 168 -13.28 14.72 -12.17
C GLU A 168 -11.93 15.41 -12.42
N VAL A 169 -11.90 16.36 -13.35
CA VAL A 169 -10.73 17.21 -13.63
C VAL A 169 -10.41 18.08 -12.42
N ARG A 170 -11.41 18.78 -11.88
CA ARG A 170 -11.23 19.64 -10.69
C ARG A 170 -10.76 18.86 -9.47
N ILE A 171 -11.32 17.66 -9.24
CA ILE A 171 -10.90 16.79 -8.13
C ILE A 171 -9.44 16.38 -8.31
N THR A 172 -9.08 15.90 -9.50
CA THR A 172 -7.70 15.48 -9.79
C THR A 172 -6.72 16.62 -9.58
N ALA A 173 -7.05 17.83 -10.03
CA ALA A 173 -6.24 19.02 -9.84
C ALA A 173 -6.09 19.40 -8.35
N ALA A 174 -7.18 19.39 -7.59
CA ALA A 174 -7.15 19.67 -6.15
C ALA A 174 -6.33 18.64 -5.37
N ASP A 175 -6.46 17.35 -5.70
CA ASP A 175 -5.72 16.28 -5.05
C ASP A 175 -4.21 16.36 -5.35
N LEU A 176 -3.82 16.69 -6.59
CA LEU A 176 -2.42 16.94 -6.95
C LEU A 176 -1.86 18.18 -6.24
N LEU A 177 -2.62 19.28 -6.18
CA LEU A 177 -2.20 20.48 -5.45
C LEU A 177 -2.08 20.24 -3.94
N ALA A 178 -2.95 19.40 -3.36
CA ALA A 178 -2.85 19.01 -1.95
C ALA A 178 -1.59 18.15 -1.69
N ALA A 179 -1.23 17.30 -2.65
CA ALA A 179 -0.01 16.48 -2.59
C ALA A 179 1.28 17.29 -2.84
N LEU A 180 1.21 18.45 -3.50
CA LEU A 180 2.36 19.27 -3.90
C LEU A 180 2.84 20.19 -2.76
N PRO A 181 4.00 19.94 -2.12
CA PRO A 181 4.52 20.81 -1.07
C PRO A 181 4.74 22.24 -1.58
N GLY A 182 4.33 23.22 -0.77
CA GLY A 182 4.47 24.64 -1.10
C GLY A 182 3.37 25.23 -1.99
N SER A 183 2.44 24.43 -2.51
CA SER A 183 1.35 24.92 -3.36
C SER A 183 0.50 26.00 -2.67
N GLY A 184 -0.02 26.93 -3.46
CA GLY A 184 -0.97 27.94 -3.02
C GLY A 184 -2.22 27.32 -2.40
N LEU A 185 -2.69 26.18 -2.90
CA LEU A 185 -3.82 25.45 -2.29
C LEU A 185 -3.50 25.03 -0.85
N ARG A 186 -2.32 24.44 -0.61
CA ARG A 186 -1.88 24.04 0.73
C ARG A 186 -1.81 25.25 1.69
N GLN A 187 -1.32 26.40 1.21
CA GLN A 187 -1.30 27.64 1.99
C GLN A 187 -2.71 28.14 2.34
N ARG A 188 -3.64 28.13 1.36
CA ARG A 188 -5.04 28.50 1.59
C ARG A 188 -5.72 27.55 2.58
N MET A 189 -5.43 26.25 2.52
CA MET A 189 -5.96 25.26 3.46
C MET A 189 -5.41 25.44 4.88
N ALA A 190 -4.11 25.66 5.03
CA ALA A 190 -3.50 25.99 6.31
C ALA A 190 -4.17 27.23 6.95
N GLY A 191 -4.39 28.30 6.18
CA GLY A 191 -5.07 29.49 6.65
C GLY A 191 -6.51 29.22 7.11
N ARG A 192 -7.29 28.45 6.35
CA ARG A 192 -8.66 28.06 6.74
C ARG A 192 -8.67 27.19 8.00
N ALA A 193 -7.75 26.24 8.09
CA ALA A 193 -7.66 25.34 9.23
C ALA A 193 -7.30 26.07 10.53
N LEU A 194 -6.33 26.99 10.49
CA LEU A 194 -5.95 27.79 11.65
C LEU A 194 -7.02 28.83 12.05
N ALA A 195 -7.87 29.26 11.11
CA ALA A 195 -9.06 30.03 11.44
C ALA A 195 -10.12 29.18 12.15
N CYS A 196 -10.21 27.88 11.81
CA CYS A 196 -11.18 26.95 12.37
C CYS A 196 -10.74 26.32 13.70
N VAL A 197 -9.43 26.08 13.90
CA VAL A 197 -8.89 25.38 15.06
C VAL A 197 -7.81 26.24 15.69
N ARG A 198 -8.08 26.75 16.89
CA ARG A 198 -7.18 27.66 17.61
C ARG A 198 -6.75 27.05 18.93
N LEU A 199 -5.51 27.31 19.31
CA LEU A 199 -5.00 26.97 20.64
C LEU A 199 -5.35 28.11 21.60
N GLU A 200 -6.17 27.82 22.61
CA GLU A 200 -6.48 28.74 23.71
C GLU A 200 -5.98 28.14 25.02
N GLY A 201 -4.90 28.70 25.56
CA GLY A 201 -4.19 28.10 26.69
C GLY A 201 -3.60 26.75 26.31
N ASP A 202 -4.10 25.66 26.92
CA ASP A 202 -3.66 24.29 26.67
C ASP A 202 -4.79 23.41 26.11
N ARG A 203 -5.70 24.02 25.33
CA ARG A 203 -6.86 23.35 24.74
C ARG A 203 -7.11 23.86 23.32
N LEU A 204 -7.54 22.96 22.43
CA LEU A 204 -8.02 23.31 21.09
C LEU A 204 -9.49 23.74 21.14
N VAL A 205 -9.76 24.93 20.64
CA VAL A 205 -11.11 25.48 20.45
C VAL A 205 -11.42 25.49 18.96
N VAL A 206 -12.59 24.97 18.61
CA VAL A 206 -13.00 24.76 17.22
C VAL A 206 -14.16 25.68 16.87
N THR A 207 -14.02 26.42 15.78
CA THR A 207 -15.06 27.21 15.14
C THR A 207 -15.19 26.70 13.72
N PRO A 208 -16.03 25.68 13.46
CA PRO A 208 -16.11 25.07 12.15
C PRO A 208 -16.76 26.02 11.14
N PRO A 209 -16.52 25.84 9.83
CA PRO A 209 -17.23 26.61 8.80
C PRO A 209 -18.75 26.43 8.94
N VAL A 210 -19.50 27.52 8.75
CA VAL A 210 -20.97 27.48 8.73
C VAL A 210 -21.48 26.89 7.42
N GLU A 211 -20.85 27.28 6.31
CA GLU A 211 -21.20 26.84 4.96
C GLU A 211 -19.95 26.68 4.10
N ARG A 212 -20.12 26.01 2.95
CA ARG A 212 -19.08 25.86 1.95
C ARG A 212 -19.15 27.03 0.98
N ASP A 213 -18.18 27.93 1.06
CA ASP A 213 -18.06 29.02 0.11
C ASP A 213 -17.49 28.57 -1.25
N GLU A 214 -17.49 29.48 -2.22
CA GLU A 214 -17.01 29.23 -3.58
C GLU A 214 -15.51 28.92 -3.65
N SER A 215 -14.71 29.52 -2.76
CA SER A 215 -13.27 29.27 -2.68
C SER A 215 -12.97 27.87 -2.14
N MET A 216 -13.73 27.40 -1.14
CA MET A 216 -13.67 26.04 -0.63
C MET A 216 -14.10 25.04 -1.71
N ARG A 217 -15.13 25.40 -2.50
CA ARG A 217 -15.57 24.59 -3.64
C ARG A 217 -14.47 24.42 -4.67
N ARG A 218 -13.82 25.52 -5.04
CA ARG A 218 -12.70 25.55 -5.99
C ARG A 218 -11.52 24.71 -5.49
N ASP A 219 -11.18 24.82 -4.21
CA ASP A 219 -10.08 24.08 -3.59
C ASP A 219 -10.43 22.62 -3.20
N GLY A 220 -11.53 22.06 -3.73
CA GLY A 220 -11.82 20.63 -3.64
C GLY A 220 -12.51 20.14 -2.36
N VAL A 221 -12.87 21.03 -1.43
CA VAL A 221 -13.66 20.67 -0.22
C VAL A 221 -14.99 20.07 -0.67
N GLN A 222 -15.32 18.82 -0.33
CA GLN A 222 -16.54 18.18 -0.82
C GLN A 222 -17.79 18.59 -0.03
N PRO A 223 -18.97 18.75 -0.67
CA PRO A 223 -20.16 19.27 0.01
C PRO A 223 -20.96 18.23 0.78
N ARG A 224 -20.84 16.94 0.42
CA ARG A 224 -21.75 15.90 0.88
C ARG A 224 -21.10 15.07 1.99
N PRO A 225 -21.62 15.13 3.23
CA PRO A 225 -21.12 14.28 4.30
C PRO A 225 -21.51 12.81 4.08
N PRO A 226 -20.70 11.87 4.59
CA PRO A 226 -21.16 10.50 4.77
C PRO A 226 -22.28 10.43 5.80
N GLN A 227 -22.99 9.30 5.84
CA GLN A 227 -24.09 9.09 6.78
C GLN A 227 -23.58 9.22 8.23
N GLY A 228 -24.32 9.96 9.06
CA GLY A 228 -24.00 10.13 10.47
C GLY A 228 -23.02 11.26 10.79
N VAL A 229 -22.48 11.95 9.78
CA VAL A 229 -21.60 13.12 9.98
C VAL A 229 -22.36 14.41 9.71
N GLY A 230 -22.30 15.35 10.67
CA GLY A 230 -22.92 16.67 10.52
C GLY A 230 -22.24 17.52 9.43
N PRO A 231 -22.96 18.43 8.75
CA PRO A 231 -22.39 19.23 7.66
C PRO A 231 -21.14 20.03 8.05
N GLN A 232 -21.14 20.67 9.22
CA GLN A 232 -20.00 21.47 9.70
C GLN A 232 -18.79 20.60 10.06
N ALA A 233 -19.03 19.43 10.67
CA ALA A 233 -17.97 18.47 10.97
C ALA A 233 -17.33 17.94 9.68
N TRP A 234 -18.14 17.68 8.66
CA TRP A 234 -17.64 17.26 7.36
C TRP A 234 -16.81 18.34 6.66
N LEU A 235 -17.27 19.60 6.67
CA LEU A 235 -16.49 20.70 6.09
C LEU A 235 -15.16 20.89 6.83
N LEU A 236 -15.17 20.81 8.15
CA LEU A 236 -13.94 20.85 8.95
C LEU A 236 -13.02 19.68 8.60
N GLU A 237 -13.53 18.44 8.58
CA GLU A 237 -12.74 17.26 8.22
C GLU A 237 -12.09 17.41 6.84
N GLU A 238 -12.83 17.91 5.84
CA GLU A 238 -12.35 18.14 4.48
C GLU A 238 -11.25 19.21 4.39
N ILE A 239 -11.32 20.25 5.22
CA ILE A 239 -10.27 21.28 5.33
C ILE A 239 -9.03 20.67 5.98
N LEU A 240 -9.20 20.00 7.12
CA LEU A 240 -8.10 19.39 7.87
C LEU A 240 -7.38 18.32 7.03
N ALA A 241 -8.12 17.50 6.27
CA ALA A 241 -7.58 16.48 5.38
C ALA A 241 -6.70 17.03 4.25
N ARG A 242 -6.82 18.32 3.92
CA ARG A 242 -6.02 19.01 2.88
C ARG A 242 -5.06 20.04 3.48
N THR A 243 -4.99 20.10 4.80
CA THR A 243 -4.09 21.01 5.51
C THR A 243 -2.74 20.33 5.69
N PRO A 244 -1.64 20.98 5.28
CA PRO A 244 -0.29 20.48 5.52
C PRO A 244 -0.09 20.10 6.99
N LEU A 245 0.40 18.88 7.26
CA LEU A 245 0.57 18.41 8.63
C LEU A 245 1.58 19.24 9.45
N ASP A 246 2.56 19.86 8.80
CA ASP A 246 3.53 20.78 9.41
C ASP A 246 2.91 22.11 9.87
N THR A 247 1.70 22.43 9.42
CA THR A 247 0.91 23.59 9.87
C THR A 247 0.75 23.57 11.39
N TRP A 248 0.44 22.41 11.98
CA TRP A 248 0.07 22.31 13.39
C TRP A 248 1.27 22.46 14.32
N PRO A 249 2.39 21.73 14.11
CA PRO A 249 3.55 21.91 14.95
C PRO A 249 4.12 23.32 14.89
N ALA A 250 4.14 23.93 13.71
CA ALA A 250 4.62 25.29 13.51
C ALA A 250 3.70 26.32 14.20
N ALA A 251 2.38 26.23 14.03
CA ALA A 251 1.44 27.20 14.57
C ALA A 251 1.29 27.12 16.09
N PHE A 252 1.42 25.91 16.67
CA PHE A 252 1.23 25.69 18.11
C PHE A 252 2.53 25.59 18.91
N ASP A 253 3.68 25.68 18.23
CA ASP A 253 5.02 25.53 18.81
C ASP A 253 5.16 24.24 19.64
N ARG A 254 4.70 23.12 19.07
CA ARG A 254 4.63 21.80 19.73
C ARG A 254 4.88 20.68 18.74
N PRO A 255 5.59 19.60 19.11
CA PRO A 255 5.71 18.43 18.24
C PRO A 255 4.36 17.71 18.05
N ALA A 256 4.25 16.90 17.00
CA ALA A 256 3.00 16.23 16.58
C ALA A 256 2.31 15.44 17.70
N ASP A 257 3.07 14.70 18.52
CA ASP A 257 2.55 13.95 19.67
C ASP A 257 1.91 14.87 20.71
N ARG A 258 2.48 16.05 20.93
CA ARG A 258 1.96 17.05 21.87
C ARG A 258 0.79 17.83 21.31
N VAL A 259 0.71 18.02 20.00
CA VAL A 259 -0.48 18.55 19.34
C VAL A 259 -1.65 17.59 19.50
N LEU A 260 -1.46 16.29 19.21
CA LEU A 260 -2.51 15.28 19.34
C LEU A 260 -2.96 15.04 20.78
N ALA A 261 -2.08 15.27 21.76
CA ALA A 261 -2.43 15.13 23.17
C ALA A 261 -3.25 16.30 23.72
N LEU A 262 -3.43 17.40 22.97
CA LEU A 262 -4.21 18.55 23.43
C LEU A 262 -5.69 18.17 23.60
N PRO A 263 -6.31 18.51 24.74
CA PRO A 263 -7.76 18.43 24.90
C PRO A 263 -8.46 19.26 23.82
N VAL A 264 -9.57 18.74 23.28
CA VAL A 264 -10.40 19.42 22.28
C VAL A 264 -11.73 19.79 22.92
N ALA A 265 -12.18 21.03 22.75
CA ALA A 265 -13.49 21.49 23.21
C ALA A 265 -14.64 20.83 22.42
N ASP A 266 -15.83 20.81 23.02
CA ASP A 266 -17.13 20.57 22.36
C ASP A 266 -17.21 19.33 21.43
N ASP A 267 -16.65 18.20 21.89
CA ASP A 267 -16.66 16.89 21.22
C ASP A 267 -16.06 16.86 19.79
N TRP A 268 -15.29 17.88 19.39
CA TRP A 268 -14.68 17.95 18.05
C TRP A 268 -13.48 17.01 17.85
N GLY A 269 -13.00 16.34 18.90
CA GLY A 269 -11.79 15.51 18.86
C GLY A 269 -11.81 14.44 17.77
N VAL A 270 -12.95 13.77 17.57
CA VAL A 270 -13.10 12.75 16.50
C VAL A 270 -12.93 13.37 15.11
N THR A 271 -13.52 14.54 14.88
CA THR A 271 -13.42 15.25 13.60
C THR A 271 -11.98 15.68 13.32
N ILE A 272 -11.28 16.20 14.33
CA ILE A 272 -9.87 16.58 14.23
C ILE A 272 -9.01 15.36 13.89
N HIS A 273 -9.13 14.27 14.66
CA HIS A 273 -8.33 13.07 14.44
C HIS A 273 -8.58 12.45 13.05
N ARG A 274 -9.85 12.41 12.59
CA ARG A 274 -10.17 11.93 11.24
C ARG A 274 -9.56 12.82 10.15
N GLY A 275 -9.68 14.13 10.29
CA GLY A 275 -9.08 15.09 9.35
C GLY A 275 -7.57 14.95 9.26
N LEU A 276 -6.89 14.93 10.41
CA LEU A 276 -5.43 14.73 10.49
C LEU A 276 -5.00 13.35 9.97
N ALA A 277 -5.79 12.30 10.20
CA ALA A 277 -5.49 10.96 9.70
C ALA A 277 -5.58 10.91 8.17
N ARG A 278 -6.57 11.57 7.58
CA ARG A 278 -6.68 11.69 6.12
C ARG A 278 -5.51 12.48 5.55
N ALA A 279 -5.10 13.57 6.18
CA ALA A 279 -3.90 14.31 5.79
C ALA A 279 -2.63 13.44 5.88
N ALA A 280 -2.47 12.68 6.96
CA ALA A 280 -1.35 11.75 7.15
C ALA A 280 -1.30 10.64 6.10
N ALA A 281 -2.46 10.10 5.70
CA ALA A 281 -2.55 9.14 4.60
C ALA A 281 -2.16 9.77 3.25
N THR A 282 -2.65 10.98 2.96
CA THR A 282 -2.35 11.69 1.72
C THR A 282 -0.88 12.09 1.60
N GLU A 283 -0.30 12.67 2.66
CA GLU A 283 1.12 13.06 2.69
C GLU A 283 2.06 11.87 2.92
N ARG A 284 1.51 10.70 3.25
CA ARG A 284 2.24 9.50 3.67
C ARG A 284 3.22 9.78 4.82
N ASP A 285 2.78 10.57 5.80
CA ASP A 285 3.63 10.96 6.94
C ASP A 285 3.66 9.84 8.00
N PRO A 286 4.82 9.21 8.24
CA PRO A 286 4.90 8.07 9.14
C PRO A 286 4.70 8.41 10.62
N VAL A 287 5.08 9.62 11.03
CA VAL A 287 4.98 10.06 12.42
C VAL A 287 3.51 10.23 12.78
N TRP A 288 2.77 11.01 11.98
CA TRP A 288 1.35 11.22 12.18
C TRP A 288 0.54 9.93 12.00
N ALA A 289 0.87 9.12 10.99
CA ALA A 289 0.20 7.84 10.78
C ALA A 289 0.34 6.91 11.99
N THR A 290 1.55 6.79 12.56
CA THR A 290 1.79 5.99 13.77
C THR A 290 0.99 6.49 14.98
N LEU A 291 0.93 7.81 15.17
CA LEU A 291 0.23 8.42 16.32
C LEU A 291 -1.30 8.26 16.21
N LEU A 292 -1.84 8.30 14.99
CA LEU A 292 -3.27 8.26 14.73
C LEU A 292 -3.84 6.85 14.50
N ALA A 293 -3.02 5.88 14.10
CA ALA A 293 -3.48 4.54 13.71
C ALA A 293 -4.35 3.84 14.78
N ASP A 294 -4.01 4.01 16.06
CA ASP A 294 -4.77 3.43 17.19
C ASP A 294 -6.04 4.24 17.55
N GLN A 295 -6.15 5.48 17.08
CA GLN A 295 -7.27 6.39 17.36
C GLN A 295 -8.40 6.27 16.31
N ILE A 296 -8.10 5.69 15.15
CA ILE A 296 -9.05 5.56 14.04
C ILE A 296 -9.75 4.21 14.07
N THR A 297 -11.08 4.25 14.23
CA THR A 297 -11.96 3.06 14.21
C THR A 297 -12.41 2.67 12.80
N ASP A 298 -12.34 3.61 11.86
CA ASP A 298 -12.65 3.40 10.44
C ASP A 298 -11.57 2.53 9.79
N GLU A 299 -11.93 1.30 9.45
CA GLU A 299 -10.96 0.30 8.98
C GLU A 299 -10.31 0.67 7.66
N VAL A 300 -11.02 1.40 6.79
CA VAL A 300 -10.50 1.83 5.49
C VAL A 300 -9.46 2.93 5.70
N LEU A 301 -9.77 3.93 6.53
CA LEU A 301 -8.83 4.98 6.85
C LEU A 301 -7.62 4.45 7.64
N ALA A 302 -7.84 3.52 8.57
CA ALA A 302 -6.75 2.85 9.28
C ALA A 302 -5.83 2.09 8.32
N ALA A 303 -6.38 1.39 7.32
CA ALA A 303 -5.59 0.73 6.28
C ALA A 303 -4.72 1.72 5.49
N GLN A 304 -5.27 2.88 5.13
CA GLN A 304 -4.51 3.93 4.45
C GLN A 304 -3.37 4.49 5.30
N LEU A 305 -3.56 4.61 6.63
CA LEU A 305 -2.49 4.98 7.55
C LEU A 305 -1.39 3.90 7.62
N TYR A 306 -1.76 2.62 7.60
CA TYR A 306 -0.78 1.54 7.55
C TYR A 306 0.03 1.57 6.26
N ASP A 307 -0.60 1.88 5.12
CA ASP A 307 0.08 2.02 3.82
C ASP A 307 1.03 3.23 3.78
N ALA A 308 0.81 4.24 4.63
CA ALA A 308 1.72 5.38 4.78
C ALA A 308 3.00 5.03 5.55
N LEU A 309 3.01 3.97 6.35
CA LEU A 309 4.17 3.58 7.14
C LEU A 309 5.24 2.87 6.29
N PRO A 310 6.53 3.23 6.44
CA PRO A 310 7.62 2.43 5.91
C PRO A 310 7.53 0.98 6.40
N PRO A 311 7.88 -0.04 5.58
CA PRO A 311 7.72 -1.45 5.95
C PRO A 311 8.33 -1.82 7.32
N ALA A 312 9.49 -1.26 7.66
CA ALA A 312 10.13 -1.49 8.95
C ALA A 312 9.34 -0.89 10.13
N GLU A 313 8.72 0.28 9.95
CA GLU A 313 7.91 0.92 10.98
C GLU A 313 6.55 0.22 11.14
N LEU A 314 5.93 -0.16 10.02
CA LEU A 314 4.71 -0.95 10.01
C LEU A 314 4.91 -2.29 10.74
N ALA A 315 6.05 -2.95 10.53
CA ALA A 315 6.39 -4.19 11.23
C ALA A 315 6.57 -3.99 12.74
N ARG A 316 7.23 -2.91 13.18
CA ARG A 316 7.34 -2.56 14.62
C ARG A 316 5.99 -2.22 15.23
N TYR A 317 5.14 -1.49 14.49
CA TYR A 317 3.78 -1.20 14.90
C TYR A 317 2.98 -2.49 15.07
N ALA A 318 2.98 -3.37 14.06
CA ALA A 318 2.30 -4.66 14.10
C ALA A 318 2.78 -5.54 15.26
N ALA A 319 4.09 -5.59 15.54
CA ALA A 319 4.65 -6.33 16.67
C ALA A 319 4.13 -5.80 18.02
N ARG A 320 4.09 -4.48 18.23
CA ARG A 320 3.51 -3.86 19.43
C ARG A 320 2.01 -4.14 19.55
N SER A 321 1.27 -4.00 18.46
CA SER A 321 -0.18 -4.25 18.42
C SER A 321 -0.51 -5.71 18.73
N LEU A 322 0.26 -6.67 18.22
CA LEU A 322 0.11 -8.11 18.52
C LEU A 322 0.34 -8.42 20.00
N ARG A 323 1.36 -7.80 20.62
CA ARG A 323 1.64 -7.98 22.06
C ARG A 323 0.51 -7.42 22.93
N ARG A 324 -0.20 -6.39 22.48
CA ARG A 324 -1.32 -5.77 23.21
C ARG A 324 -2.64 -6.51 23.00
N ASP A 325 -2.99 -6.80 21.75
CA ASP A 325 -4.25 -7.44 21.36
C ASP A 325 -4.03 -8.31 20.10
N PRO A 326 -3.63 -9.58 20.28
CA PRO A 326 -3.33 -10.46 19.17
C PRO A 326 -4.56 -10.81 18.32
N ILE A 327 -5.78 -10.67 18.87
CA ILE A 327 -7.04 -10.91 18.15
C ILE A 327 -7.28 -9.81 17.13
N ARG A 328 -7.15 -8.53 17.52
CA ARG A 328 -7.37 -7.41 16.59
C ARG A 328 -6.20 -7.19 15.64
N ALA A 329 -4.97 -7.44 16.08
CA ALA A 329 -3.78 -7.08 15.33
C ALA A 329 -3.39 -8.07 14.22
N HIS A 330 -3.97 -9.28 14.18
CA HIS A 330 -3.63 -10.28 13.15
C HIS A 330 -3.78 -9.76 11.71
N ARG A 331 -4.74 -8.85 11.46
CA ARG A 331 -4.96 -8.23 10.14
C ARG A 331 -3.76 -7.43 9.62
N LEU A 332 -2.94 -6.88 10.52
CA LEU A 332 -1.74 -6.11 10.16
C LEU A 332 -0.65 -7.00 9.55
N ILE A 333 -0.71 -8.30 9.82
CA ILE A 333 0.27 -9.27 9.37
C ILE A 333 0.12 -9.56 7.89
N ALA A 334 -1.13 -9.61 7.39
CA ALA A 334 -1.41 -9.75 5.96
C ALA A 334 -0.94 -8.54 5.14
N MET A 335 -0.77 -7.37 5.77
CA MET A 335 -0.27 -6.14 5.11
C MET A 335 1.25 -6.08 5.01
N GLN A 336 1.98 -6.95 5.71
CA GLN A 336 3.45 -6.93 5.69
C GLN A 336 3.98 -7.51 4.37
N SER A 337 4.84 -6.76 3.71
CA SER A 337 5.56 -7.22 2.52
C SER A 337 7.05 -7.36 2.79
N GLY A 338 7.72 -8.23 2.03
CA GLY A 338 9.16 -8.45 2.14
C GLY A 338 9.58 -9.27 3.37
N ALA A 339 10.89 -9.25 3.65
CA ALA A 339 11.47 -9.97 4.78
C ALA A 339 11.12 -9.28 6.10
N TRP A 340 10.50 -10.02 7.02
CA TRP A 340 10.12 -9.47 8.32
C TRP A 340 11.35 -9.24 9.22
N PRO A 341 11.33 -8.20 10.07
CA PRO A 341 12.29 -8.10 11.16
C PRO A 341 12.01 -9.19 12.21
N ASP A 342 13.06 -9.64 12.89
CA ASP A 342 12.98 -10.66 13.95
C ASP A 342 11.97 -10.29 15.04
N GLU A 343 11.87 -9.01 15.40
CA GLU A 343 10.92 -8.53 16.41
C GLU A 343 9.46 -8.89 16.06
N LEU A 344 9.08 -8.79 14.79
CA LEU A 344 7.73 -9.14 14.35
C LEU A 344 7.52 -10.65 14.39
N ALA A 345 8.50 -11.43 13.94
CA ALA A 345 8.45 -12.89 14.00
C ALA A 345 8.28 -13.39 15.44
N GLU A 346 9.01 -12.79 16.39
CA GLU A 346 8.85 -13.05 17.83
C GLU A 346 7.45 -12.74 18.32
N ALA A 347 6.94 -11.54 18.00
CA ALA A 347 5.60 -11.14 18.41
C ALA A 347 4.51 -12.07 17.86
N VAL A 348 4.67 -12.62 16.64
CA VAL A 348 3.76 -13.64 16.09
C VAL A 348 3.79 -14.92 16.92
N LEU A 349 4.97 -15.46 17.23
CA LEU A 349 5.09 -16.68 18.03
C LEU A 349 4.55 -16.49 19.46
N ASP A 350 4.81 -15.32 20.07
CA ASP A 350 4.27 -14.95 21.38
C ASP A 350 2.74 -14.82 21.34
N ALA A 351 2.19 -14.22 20.29
CA ALA A 351 0.74 -14.13 20.07
C ALA A 351 0.10 -15.51 19.91
N VAL A 352 0.72 -16.42 19.14
CA VAL A 352 0.26 -17.81 19.00
C VAL A 352 0.25 -18.51 20.35
N LYS A 353 1.31 -18.35 21.14
CA LYS A 353 1.39 -18.90 22.50
C LYS A 353 0.32 -18.32 23.43
N ALA A 354 0.08 -17.01 23.39
CA ALA A 354 -0.91 -16.35 24.23
C ALA A 354 -2.35 -16.72 23.87
N LEU A 355 -2.62 -17.01 22.60
CA LEU A 355 -3.94 -17.43 22.10
C LEU A 355 -4.20 -18.93 22.31
N ALA A 356 -3.16 -19.71 22.61
CA ALA A 356 -3.29 -21.13 22.95
C ALA A 356 -4.03 -21.30 24.28
N GLY A 357 -4.66 -22.46 24.49
CA GLY A 357 -5.47 -22.73 25.69
C GLY A 357 -6.95 -23.06 25.43
N GLY A 358 -7.37 -23.20 24.17
CA GLY A 358 -8.71 -23.67 23.80
C GLY A 358 -9.06 -23.44 22.32
N GLN A 359 -10.15 -24.05 21.82
CA GLN A 359 -10.53 -23.98 20.39
C GLN A 359 -11.01 -22.61 19.90
N ARG A 360 -11.37 -21.71 20.83
CA ARG A 360 -11.96 -20.39 20.53
C ARG A 360 -11.12 -19.54 19.58
N HIS A 361 -9.79 -19.66 19.64
CA HIS A 361 -8.87 -18.83 18.85
C HIS A 361 -8.14 -19.62 17.75
N ALA A 362 -8.57 -20.84 17.45
CA ALA A 362 -7.92 -21.68 16.44
C ALA A 362 -7.85 -21.01 15.05
N TRP A 363 -8.87 -20.25 14.67
CA TRP A 363 -8.88 -19.48 13.42
C TRP A 363 -7.78 -18.41 13.38
N HIS A 364 -7.62 -17.62 14.46
CA HIS A 364 -6.61 -16.56 14.56
C HIS A 364 -5.19 -17.13 14.50
N ILE A 365 -4.93 -18.25 15.20
CA ILE A 365 -3.64 -18.95 15.14
C ILE A 365 -3.36 -19.43 13.71
N GLY A 366 -4.37 -19.98 13.05
CA GLY A 366 -4.30 -20.37 11.63
C GLY A 366 -3.92 -19.21 10.72
N GLU A 367 -4.56 -18.06 10.90
CA GLU A 367 -4.32 -16.86 10.09
C GLU A 367 -2.92 -16.28 10.29
N LEU A 368 -2.48 -16.19 11.56
CA LEU A 368 -1.12 -15.76 11.91
C LEU A 368 -0.07 -16.68 11.26
N CYS A 369 -0.25 -18.00 11.36
CA CYS A 369 0.69 -18.97 10.79
C CYS A 369 0.71 -18.93 9.25
N ARG A 370 -0.47 -18.84 8.61
CA ARG A 370 -0.55 -18.74 7.14
C ARG A 370 0.10 -17.46 6.62
N SER A 371 -0.17 -16.32 7.25
CA SER A 371 0.41 -15.03 6.87
C SER A 371 1.91 -14.96 7.15
N ALA A 372 2.40 -15.66 8.18
CA ALA A 372 3.82 -15.72 8.52
C ALA A 372 4.64 -16.61 7.60
N ALA A 373 4.09 -17.71 7.12
CA ALA A 373 4.83 -18.69 6.30
C ALA A 373 5.62 -18.09 5.11
N PRO A 374 5.08 -17.18 4.29
CA PRO A 374 5.81 -16.63 3.15
C PRO A 374 6.89 -15.59 3.50
N SER A 375 6.84 -14.97 4.68
CA SER A 375 7.63 -13.76 4.96
C SER A 375 8.48 -13.82 6.24
N MET A 376 8.11 -14.63 7.23
CA MET A 376 8.86 -14.80 8.48
C MET A 376 10.30 -15.30 8.21
N PRO A 377 11.33 -14.84 8.94
CA PRO A 377 12.71 -15.24 8.66
C PRO A 377 12.93 -16.74 8.88
N VAL A 378 13.65 -17.38 7.96
CA VAL A 378 13.80 -18.85 7.95
C VAL A 378 14.54 -19.41 9.17
N HIS A 379 15.34 -18.59 9.89
CA HIS A 379 16.00 -19.02 11.13
C HIS A 379 15.04 -19.22 12.30
N PHE A 380 13.77 -18.80 12.18
CA PHE A 380 12.72 -19.10 13.18
C PHE A 380 12.13 -20.51 13.06
N ALA A 381 12.51 -21.30 12.05
CA ALA A 381 11.96 -22.63 11.84
C ALA A 381 12.08 -23.54 13.10
N GLY A 382 13.22 -23.51 13.78
CA GLY A 382 13.43 -24.26 15.02
C GLY A 382 12.52 -23.78 16.16
N ARG A 383 12.42 -22.47 16.37
CA ARG A 383 11.54 -21.88 17.41
C ARG A 383 10.07 -22.20 17.17
N ALA A 384 9.63 -22.23 15.92
CA ALA A 384 8.26 -22.63 15.56
C ALA A 384 8.02 -24.12 15.83
N ALA A 385 9.00 -24.99 15.54
CA ALA A 385 8.92 -26.41 15.85
C ALA A 385 8.84 -26.66 17.37
N ASP A 386 9.72 -26.02 18.14
CA ASP A 386 9.72 -26.12 19.61
C ASP A 386 8.39 -25.65 20.21
N LEU A 387 7.79 -24.59 19.65
CA LEU A 387 6.48 -24.12 20.08
C LEU A 387 5.38 -25.13 19.75
N ALA A 388 5.40 -25.74 18.56
CA ALA A 388 4.45 -26.78 18.19
C ALA A 388 4.51 -27.99 19.14
N GLU A 389 5.72 -28.45 19.49
CA GLU A 389 5.91 -29.56 20.44
C GLU A 389 5.36 -29.23 21.83
N LYS A 390 5.66 -28.04 22.35
CA LYS A 390 5.12 -27.58 23.64
C LYS A 390 3.61 -27.52 23.64
N LEU A 391 3.01 -26.92 22.60
CA LEU A 391 1.55 -26.84 22.47
C LEU A 391 0.91 -28.22 22.34
N HIS A 392 1.58 -29.19 21.71
CA HIS A 392 1.09 -30.56 21.64
C HIS A 392 1.09 -31.24 23.02
N ALA A 393 2.16 -31.03 23.80
CA ALA A 393 2.25 -31.55 25.17
C ALA A 393 1.18 -30.94 26.10
N ASP A 394 0.96 -29.62 25.99
CA ASP A 394 -0.01 -28.89 26.82
C ASP A 394 -1.47 -29.15 26.39
N HIS A 395 -1.70 -29.38 25.10
CA HIS A 395 -3.04 -29.49 24.49
C HIS A 395 -3.13 -30.60 23.43
N PRO A 396 -3.05 -31.88 23.82
CA PRO A 396 -2.92 -33.01 22.89
C PRO A 396 -4.11 -33.17 21.92
N ASP A 397 -5.32 -32.82 22.35
CA ASP A 397 -6.53 -32.92 21.53
C ASP A 397 -6.76 -31.71 20.60
N SER A 398 -5.86 -30.71 20.64
CA SER A 398 -5.96 -29.51 19.81
C SER A 398 -5.38 -29.72 18.42
N ARG A 399 -5.98 -29.08 17.41
CA ARG A 399 -5.40 -28.98 16.05
C ARG A 399 -4.37 -27.85 15.92
N GLN A 400 -4.26 -26.97 16.91
CA GLN A 400 -3.34 -25.82 16.89
C GLN A 400 -1.86 -26.23 16.76
N PRO A 401 -1.35 -27.27 17.45
CA PRO A 401 0.03 -27.72 17.28
C PRO A 401 0.37 -28.10 15.83
N MET A 402 -0.57 -28.75 15.12
CA MET A 402 -0.40 -29.13 13.71
C MET A 402 -0.24 -27.89 12.82
N VAL A 403 -1.01 -26.83 13.07
CA VAL A 403 -0.92 -25.57 12.32
C VAL A 403 0.45 -24.91 12.53
N VAL A 404 0.95 -24.87 13.76
CA VAL A 404 2.27 -24.31 14.08
C VAL A 404 3.39 -25.18 13.49
N ALA A 405 3.24 -26.50 13.48
CA ALA A 405 4.17 -27.41 12.82
C ALA A 405 4.21 -27.19 11.29
N GLN A 406 3.08 -26.87 10.67
CA GLN A 406 3.04 -26.50 9.25
C GLN A 406 3.79 -25.20 8.95
N LEU A 407 3.73 -24.21 9.85
CA LEU A 407 4.56 -23.01 9.75
C LEU A 407 6.05 -23.38 9.79
N ALA A 408 6.48 -24.18 10.77
CA ALA A 408 7.87 -24.65 10.87
C ALA A 408 8.33 -25.39 9.60
N ALA A 409 7.49 -26.26 9.06
CA ALA A 409 7.74 -26.97 7.81
C ALA A 409 7.87 -26.02 6.60
N ALA A 410 7.02 -25.00 6.50
CA ALA A 410 7.10 -24.00 5.44
C ALA A 410 8.40 -23.16 5.53
N LEU A 411 8.84 -22.81 6.74
CA LEU A 411 10.10 -22.09 6.95
C LEU A 411 11.33 -22.95 6.58
N ASN A 412 11.32 -24.24 6.92
CA ASN A 412 12.36 -25.18 6.49
C ASN A 412 12.37 -25.34 4.96
N PHE A 413 11.20 -25.47 4.33
CA PHE A 413 11.06 -25.54 2.87
C PHE A 413 11.66 -24.30 2.20
N ARG A 414 11.39 -23.10 2.75
CA ARG A 414 11.98 -21.84 2.26
C ARG A 414 13.49 -21.80 2.47
N ARG A 415 14.01 -22.28 3.60
CA ARG A 415 15.46 -22.35 3.86
C ARG A 415 16.16 -23.17 2.79
N GLU A 416 15.67 -24.38 2.53
CA GLU A 416 16.20 -25.25 1.47
C GLU A 416 16.10 -24.58 0.10
N MET A 417 14.94 -24.00 -0.23
CA MET A 417 14.74 -23.24 -1.47
C MET A 417 15.77 -22.11 -1.65
N TYR A 418 16.12 -21.41 -0.58
CA TYR A 418 17.13 -20.34 -0.62
C TYR A 418 18.53 -20.90 -0.85
N GLU A 419 18.86 -22.05 -0.26
CA GLU A 419 20.13 -22.74 -0.47
C GLU A 419 20.26 -23.25 -1.90
N GLU A 420 19.18 -23.76 -2.49
CA GLU A 420 19.15 -24.25 -3.88
C GLU A 420 19.29 -23.14 -4.94
N LEU A 421 18.97 -21.89 -4.57
CA LEU A 421 19.10 -20.70 -5.41
C LEU A 421 20.41 -19.94 -5.19
N ARG A 422 21.21 -20.30 -4.18
CA ARG A 422 22.59 -19.77 -4.04
C ARG A 422 23.45 -20.31 -5.18
#